data_AF-A0A9Q4EP45-F1
#
_entry.id   AF-A0A9Q4EP45-F1
#
_cell.length_a   1.000
_cell.length_b   1.000
_cell.length_c   1.000
_cell.angle_alpha   90.00
_cell.angle_beta   90.00
_cell.angle_gamma   90.00
#
_symmetry.space_group_name_H-M   'P 1'
#
loop_
_entity.id
_entity.type
_entity.pdbx_description
1 polymer ?
#
loop_
_entity_poly.entity_id
_entity_poly.type
_entity_poly.pdbx_seq_one_letter_code
_entity_poly.pdbx_strand_id
1 'polypeptide(L)'
;MNEPLVFMFSGQGSQYYHMGKELFKENIVFRQSMLEIDAIAVRRIGASIVEEIYHPAKRVSDPFDSILFSHPAIFMVEYSLYKVLEDRGIYPDYVLGSSLGEFTSAAVSGVSDAENILDCILEQAIVIQKSCDNGKMLAILDKPQLLNDHPQLFENSELISINYDSHFVISGEEENIKQIVEVLKEKQILCQLLPVSYAFHSSLIDPAESAYAEYLKSISFKNPSIPVVSSLTGSCLHEMDKHFFWDAVRKPMRFREAIRYLESQHACRFIDLGPSGTLAAFVKQLLPGDSANRSCSIMTPFHQELKNLNTVECFRRPERKFTR
;
A
#
# COMPACT_ATOMS: atom_id res chain seq x y z
N MET A 1 1.72 -16.35 25.55
CA MET A 1 1.07 -16.46 24.22
C MET A 1 1.93 -15.69 23.24
N ASN A 2 2.16 -16.23 22.04
CA ASN A 2 3.06 -15.61 21.06
C ASN A 2 2.33 -14.45 20.38
N GLU A 3 2.87 -13.23 20.43
CA GLU A 3 2.29 -12.04 19.78
C GLU A 3 2.10 -12.32 18.27
N PRO A 4 0.88 -12.13 17.71
CA PRO A 4 0.63 -12.32 16.29
C PRO A 4 1.53 -11.44 15.42
N LEU A 5 2.02 -11.99 14.32
CA LEU A 5 2.82 -11.29 13.34
C LEU A 5 1.91 -10.80 12.20
N VAL A 6 1.94 -9.49 11.95
CA VAL A 6 1.15 -8.83 10.91
C VAL A 6 2.10 -8.31 9.85
N PHE A 7 1.92 -8.76 8.61
CA PHE A 7 2.60 -8.18 7.45
C PHE A 7 1.71 -7.09 6.86
N MET A 8 2.25 -5.88 6.74
CA MET A 8 1.53 -4.73 6.22
C MET A 8 2.05 -4.35 4.83
N PHE A 9 1.10 -4.04 3.94
CA PHE A 9 1.33 -3.70 2.54
C PHE A 9 0.75 -2.31 2.25
N SER A 10 1.58 -1.43 1.72
CA SER A 10 1.34 -0.01 1.55
C SER A 10 0.70 0.33 0.20
N GLY A 11 0.09 1.51 0.14
CA GLY A 11 -0.52 2.03 -1.07
C GLY A 11 0.43 2.87 -1.93
N GLN A 12 -0.13 3.52 -2.94
CA GLN A 12 0.54 4.59 -3.67
C GLN A 12 1.01 5.72 -2.74
N GLY A 13 2.15 6.31 -3.07
CA GLY A 13 2.87 7.31 -2.28
C GLY A 13 4.08 6.74 -1.53
N SER A 14 4.25 5.41 -1.53
CA SER A 14 5.42 4.73 -0.95
C SER A 14 6.58 4.57 -1.95
N GLN A 15 6.32 4.68 -3.25
CA GLN A 15 7.28 4.41 -4.31
C GLN A 15 8.33 5.51 -4.48
N TYR A 16 9.51 5.10 -4.94
CA TYR A 16 10.58 5.98 -5.38
C TYR A 16 11.52 5.21 -6.32
N TYR A 17 12.20 5.92 -7.22
CA TYR A 17 13.23 5.29 -8.05
C TYR A 17 14.33 4.68 -7.18
N HIS A 18 14.88 3.55 -7.62
CA HIS A 18 15.89 2.75 -6.89
C HIS A 18 15.42 2.14 -5.57
N MET A 19 14.11 2.07 -5.30
CA MET A 19 13.60 1.31 -4.16
C MET A 19 14.05 -0.16 -4.21
N GLY A 20 14.55 -0.66 -3.08
CA GLY A 20 15.00 -2.05 -2.94
C GLY A 20 16.26 -2.38 -3.74
N LYS A 21 16.99 -1.38 -4.26
CA LYS A 21 18.19 -1.60 -5.09
C LYS A 21 19.28 -2.41 -4.39
N GLU A 22 19.46 -2.21 -3.08
CA GLU A 22 20.40 -3.02 -2.29
C GLU A 22 19.95 -4.49 -2.24
N LEU A 23 18.66 -4.74 -1.96
CA LEU A 23 18.08 -6.09 -1.95
C LEU A 23 18.16 -6.77 -3.32
N PHE A 24 17.87 -6.04 -4.40
CA PHE A 24 17.97 -6.58 -5.76
C PHE A 24 19.39 -7.01 -6.12
N LYS A 25 20.42 -6.32 -5.60
CA LYS A 25 21.82 -6.70 -5.81
C LYS A 25 22.25 -7.86 -4.93
N GLU A 26 21.95 -7.80 -3.64
CA GLU A 26 22.57 -8.66 -2.62
C GLU A 26 21.71 -9.86 -2.21
N ASN A 27 20.38 -9.82 -2.43
CA ASN A 27 19.47 -10.90 -2.05
C ASN A 27 18.92 -11.64 -3.29
N ILE A 28 19.31 -12.91 -3.44
CA ILE A 28 18.93 -13.73 -4.59
C ILE A 28 17.42 -13.99 -4.67
N VAL A 29 16.74 -14.21 -3.54
CA VAL A 29 15.29 -14.48 -3.50
C VAL A 29 14.51 -13.25 -3.92
N PHE A 30 14.89 -12.08 -3.40
CA PHE A 30 14.28 -10.81 -3.80
C PHE A 30 14.45 -10.57 -5.30
N ARG A 31 15.68 -10.68 -5.82
CA ARG A 31 15.98 -10.47 -7.23
C ARG A 31 15.21 -11.43 -8.13
N GLN A 32 15.19 -12.71 -7.79
CA GLN A 32 14.51 -13.73 -8.58
C GLN A 32 13.00 -13.46 -8.65
N SER A 33 12.37 -13.18 -7.49
CA SER A 33 10.95 -12.81 -7.41
C SER A 33 10.63 -11.57 -8.26
N MET A 34 11.46 -10.51 -8.17
CA MET A 34 11.28 -9.31 -8.99
C MET A 34 11.33 -9.62 -10.49
N LEU A 35 12.32 -10.40 -10.95
CA LEU A 35 12.49 -10.74 -12.37
C LEU A 35 11.40 -11.68 -12.91
N GLU A 36 10.93 -12.62 -12.09
CA GLU A 36 9.83 -13.52 -12.47
C GLU A 36 8.53 -12.75 -12.70
N ILE A 37 8.21 -11.81 -11.82
CA ILE A 37 7.00 -10.99 -11.94
C ILE A 37 7.16 -9.96 -13.07
N ASP A 38 8.35 -9.38 -13.25
CA ASP A 38 8.64 -8.43 -14.32
C ASP A 38 8.38 -9.01 -15.72
N ALA A 39 8.69 -10.30 -15.92
CA ALA A 39 8.45 -10.98 -17.18
C ALA A 39 6.97 -10.97 -17.59
N ILE A 40 6.04 -10.90 -16.64
CA ILE A 40 4.60 -10.77 -16.91
C ILE A 40 4.29 -9.36 -17.42
N ALA A 41 4.80 -8.33 -16.75
CA ALA A 41 4.63 -6.95 -17.19
C ALA A 41 5.21 -6.73 -18.60
N VAL A 42 6.39 -7.26 -18.89
CA VAL A 42 6.99 -7.21 -20.24
C VAL A 42 6.07 -7.85 -21.28
N ARG A 43 5.49 -9.03 -20.99
CA ARG A 43 4.54 -9.69 -21.91
C ARG A 43 3.27 -8.86 -22.13
N ARG A 44 2.80 -8.18 -21.09
CA ARG A 44 1.51 -7.48 -21.11
C ARG A 44 1.56 -6.07 -21.68
N ILE A 45 2.55 -5.27 -21.25
CA ILE A 45 2.65 -3.85 -21.62
C ILE A 45 3.89 -3.53 -22.46
N GLY A 46 4.72 -4.53 -22.78
CA GLY A 46 5.90 -4.36 -23.62
C GLY A 46 7.06 -3.62 -22.96
N ALA A 47 7.02 -3.44 -21.64
CA ALA A 47 8.03 -2.70 -20.88
C ALA A 47 8.37 -3.42 -19.56
N SER A 48 9.64 -3.34 -19.16
CA SER A 48 10.12 -3.86 -17.88
C SER A 48 9.90 -2.83 -16.78
N ILE A 49 9.25 -3.25 -15.70
CA ILE A 49 9.09 -2.47 -14.47
C ILE A 49 10.43 -2.40 -13.74
N VAL A 50 11.21 -3.49 -13.74
CA VAL A 50 12.55 -3.54 -13.12
C VAL A 50 13.51 -2.54 -13.78
N GLU A 51 13.53 -2.47 -15.12
CA GLU A 51 14.35 -1.50 -15.85
C GLU A 51 13.93 -0.06 -15.53
N GLU A 52 12.62 0.21 -15.39
CA GLU A 52 12.12 1.53 -15.01
C GLU A 52 12.50 1.90 -13.56
N ILE A 53 12.29 1.01 -12.57
CA ILE A 53 12.64 1.27 -11.16
C ILE A 53 14.13 1.61 -11.02
N TYR A 54 15.01 0.90 -11.74
CA TYR A 54 16.46 1.05 -11.66
C TYR A 54 17.06 1.91 -12.77
N HIS A 55 16.24 2.71 -13.45
CA HIS A 55 16.69 3.52 -14.58
C HIS A 55 17.88 4.43 -14.18
N PRO A 56 19.05 4.32 -14.86
CA PRO A 56 20.30 4.94 -14.39
C PRO A 56 20.28 6.47 -14.43
N ALA A 57 19.46 7.07 -15.30
CA ALA A 57 19.31 8.52 -15.39
C ALA A 57 18.37 9.13 -14.33
N LYS A 58 17.66 8.31 -13.56
CA LYS A 58 16.70 8.76 -12.54
C LYS A 58 17.36 8.77 -11.17
N ARG A 59 17.00 9.72 -10.32
CA ARG A 59 17.43 9.82 -8.92
C ARG A 59 16.26 9.42 -8.01
N VAL A 60 16.58 9.04 -6.77
CA VAL A 60 15.57 8.74 -5.73
C VAL A 60 14.57 9.89 -5.54
N SER A 61 15.02 11.14 -5.71
CA SER A 61 14.21 12.35 -5.57
C SER A 61 13.32 12.68 -6.78
N ASP A 62 13.54 12.02 -7.92
CA ASP A 62 12.73 12.28 -9.12
C ASP A 62 11.35 11.60 -8.96
N PRO A 63 10.26 12.20 -9.49
CA PRO A 63 8.92 11.65 -9.32
C PRO A 63 8.78 10.31 -10.05
N PHE A 64 8.28 9.31 -9.34
CA PHE A 64 7.92 8.00 -9.88
C PHE A 64 6.41 7.80 -9.74
N ASP A 65 5.64 8.54 -10.54
CA ASP A 65 4.18 8.74 -10.38
C ASP A 65 3.35 8.22 -11.56
N SER A 66 3.98 7.70 -12.62
CA SER A 66 3.27 7.00 -13.69
C SER A 66 2.67 5.71 -13.14
N ILE A 67 1.34 5.63 -13.00
CA ILE A 67 0.66 4.49 -12.37
C ILE A 67 0.89 3.17 -13.13
N LEU A 68 1.12 3.23 -14.44
CA LEU A 68 1.48 2.05 -15.24
C LEU A 68 2.79 1.39 -14.81
N PHE A 69 3.70 2.13 -14.16
CA PHE A 69 4.97 1.61 -13.64
C PHE A 69 5.01 1.59 -12.11
N SER A 70 4.56 2.65 -11.46
CA SER A 70 4.65 2.80 -10.01
C SER A 70 3.77 1.80 -9.25
N HIS A 71 2.54 1.54 -9.70
CA HIS A 71 1.66 0.56 -9.05
C HIS A 71 2.21 -0.87 -9.10
N PRO A 72 2.56 -1.43 -10.28
CA PRO A 72 3.15 -2.77 -10.33
C PRO A 72 4.50 -2.81 -9.60
N ALA A 73 5.28 -1.72 -9.62
CA ALA A 73 6.54 -1.65 -8.90
C ALA A 73 6.37 -1.79 -7.37
N ILE A 74 5.37 -1.12 -6.78
CA ILE A 74 5.04 -1.27 -5.35
C ILE A 74 4.71 -2.73 -5.04
N PHE A 75 3.77 -3.31 -5.79
CA PHE A 75 3.37 -4.71 -5.62
C PHE A 75 4.56 -5.67 -5.73
N MET A 76 5.39 -5.52 -6.75
CA MET A 76 6.56 -6.37 -6.99
C MET A 76 7.55 -6.32 -5.83
N VAL A 77 7.83 -5.13 -5.30
CA VAL A 77 8.75 -4.95 -4.17
C VAL A 77 8.17 -5.58 -2.90
N GLU A 78 6.91 -5.28 -2.58
CA GLU A 78 6.24 -5.79 -1.39
C GLU A 78 6.11 -7.32 -1.42
N TYR A 79 5.70 -7.89 -2.54
CA TYR A 79 5.60 -9.32 -2.73
C TYR A 79 6.98 -9.99 -2.69
N SER A 80 8.02 -9.39 -3.29
CA SER A 80 9.38 -9.92 -3.24
C SER A 80 9.97 -9.88 -1.83
N LEU A 81 9.64 -8.87 -1.03
CA LEU A 81 9.96 -8.86 0.40
C LEU A 81 9.25 -9.98 1.16
N TYR A 82 7.98 -10.23 0.84
CA TYR A 82 7.25 -11.38 1.40
C TYR A 82 7.98 -12.70 1.09
N LYS A 83 8.40 -12.91 -0.17
CA LYS A 83 9.16 -14.10 -0.58
C LYS A 83 10.48 -14.24 0.19
N VAL A 84 11.17 -13.15 0.48
CA VAL A 84 12.39 -13.17 1.32
C VAL A 84 12.10 -13.60 2.75
N LEU A 85 11.01 -13.11 3.36
CA LEU A 85 10.62 -13.51 4.71
C LEU A 85 10.15 -14.97 4.74
N GLU A 86 9.43 -15.40 3.72
CA GLU A 86 8.99 -16.79 3.55
C GLU A 86 10.17 -17.76 3.46
N ASP A 87 11.20 -17.44 2.67
CA ASP A 87 12.44 -18.22 2.54
C ASP A 87 13.20 -18.33 3.89
N ARG A 88 13.08 -17.30 4.74
CA ARG A 88 13.63 -17.29 6.10
C ARG A 88 12.76 -18.01 7.13
N GLY A 89 11.61 -18.55 6.73
CA GLY A 89 10.66 -19.22 7.61
C GLY A 89 9.87 -18.28 8.52
N ILE A 90 9.72 -17.01 8.13
CA ILE A 90 8.96 -15.99 8.84
C ILE A 90 7.62 -15.82 8.12
N TYR A 91 6.54 -16.28 8.76
CA TYR A 91 5.19 -16.28 8.19
C TYR A 91 4.26 -15.36 8.99
N PRO A 92 3.36 -14.62 8.33
CA PRO A 92 2.37 -13.80 9.02
C PRO A 92 1.26 -14.67 9.63
N ASP A 93 0.71 -14.22 10.75
CA ASP A 93 -0.60 -14.67 11.24
C ASP A 93 -1.75 -13.88 10.59
N TYR A 94 -1.47 -12.63 10.21
CA TYR A 94 -2.39 -11.76 9.49
C TYR A 94 -1.64 -10.99 8.41
N VAL A 95 -2.32 -10.71 7.31
CA VAL A 95 -1.89 -9.69 6.35
C VAL A 95 -2.81 -8.48 6.45
N LEU A 96 -2.25 -7.29 6.23
CA LEU A 96 -2.99 -6.05 6.20
C LEU A 96 -2.63 -5.24 4.96
N GLY A 97 -3.62 -4.97 4.11
CA GLY A 97 -3.46 -4.12 2.93
C GLY A 97 -3.96 -2.70 3.15
N SER A 98 -3.30 -1.73 2.55
CA SER A 98 -3.75 -0.33 2.49
C SER A 98 -3.82 0.16 1.05
N SER A 99 -5.02 0.50 0.55
CA SER A 99 -5.24 0.91 -0.85
C SER A 99 -4.65 -0.13 -1.82
N LEU A 100 -3.68 0.23 -2.67
CA LEU A 100 -2.96 -0.69 -3.56
C LEU A 100 -2.37 -1.91 -2.83
N GLY A 101 -1.96 -1.77 -1.55
CA GLY A 101 -1.45 -2.88 -0.76
C GLY A 101 -2.49 -3.99 -0.49
N GLU A 102 -3.79 -3.71 -0.69
CA GLU A 102 -4.84 -4.72 -0.66
C GLU A 102 -4.63 -5.79 -1.75
N PHE A 103 -4.10 -5.40 -2.91
CA PHE A 103 -3.73 -6.33 -3.98
C PHE A 103 -2.58 -7.25 -3.55
N THR A 104 -1.53 -6.68 -2.95
CA THR A 104 -0.43 -7.49 -2.38
C THR A 104 -0.96 -8.45 -1.31
N SER A 105 -1.86 -7.99 -0.44
CA SER A 105 -2.48 -8.84 0.59
C SER A 105 -3.28 -10.01 -0.02
N ALA A 106 -3.95 -9.80 -1.16
CA ALA A 106 -4.66 -10.85 -1.89
C ALA A 106 -3.71 -11.90 -2.47
N ALA A 107 -2.57 -11.47 -3.04
CA ALA A 107 -1.55 -12.39 -3.54
C ALA A 107 -0.94 -13.23 -2.41
N VAL A 108 -0.54 -12.58 -1.31
CA VAL A 108 0.13 -13.23 -0.18
C VAL A 108 -0.82 -14.17 0.59
N SER A 109 -2.09 -13.81 0.74
CA SER A 109 -3.09 -14.67 1.39
C SER A 109 -3.59 -15.82 0.50
N GLY A 110 -3.23 -15.85 -0.79
CA GLY A 110 -3.64 -16.90 -1.73
C GLY A 110 -5.06 -16.73 -2.27
N VAL A 111 -5.65 -15.53 -2.15
CA VAL A 111 -6.92 -15.17 -2.80
C VAL A 111 -6.79 -15.27 -4.32
N SER A 112 -5.65 -14.86 -4.86
CA SER A 112 -5.24 -15.15 -6.23
C SER A 112 -3.71 -15.27 -6.28
N ASP A 113 -3.17 -15.79 -7.37
CA ASP A 113 -1.71 -15.84 -7.55
C ASP A 113 -1.15 -14.46 -7.92
N ALA A 114 0.17 -14.30 -7.74
CA ALA A 114 0.84 -13.03 -7.99
C ALA A 114 0.76 -12.58 -9.46
N GLU A 115 0.65 -13.52 -10.41
CA GLU A 115 0.51 -13.19 -11.84
C GLU A 115 -0.83 -12.53 -12.11
N ASN A 116 -1.93 -13.14 -11.69
CA ASN A 116 -3.27 -12.58 -11.83
C ASN A 116 -3.41 -11.26 -11.06
N ILE A 117 -2.79 -11.12 -9.89
CA ILE A 117 -2.84 -9.87 -9.13
C ILE A 117 -2.05 -8.74 -9.83
N LEU A 118 -0.84 -9.02 -10.33
CA LEU A 118 -0.11 -8.04 -11.15
C LEU A 118 -0.95 -7.63 -12.36
N ASP A 119 -1.62 -8.60 -12.97
CA ASP A 119 -2.49 -8.40 -14.09
C ASP A 119 -3.70 -7.49 -13.76
N CYS A 120 -4.33 -7.68 -12.59
CA CYS A 120 -5.37 -6.77 -12.09
C CYS A 120 -4.84 -5.34 -11.88
N ILE A 121 -3.61 -5.18 -11.39
CA ILE A 121 -3.00 -3.86 -11.17
C ILE A 121 -2.70 -3.17 -12.51
N LEU A 122 -2.14 -3.89 -13.48
CA LEU A 122 -1.84 -3.36 -14.80
C LEU A 122 -3.12 -2.95 -15.53
N GLU A 123 -4.19 -3.75 -15.49
CA GLU A 123 -5.46 -3.33 -16.08
C GLU A 123 -6.00 -2.06 -15.43
N GLN A 124 -5.98 -2.01 -14.10
CA GLN A 124 -6.48 -0.86 -13.35
C GLN A 124 -5.76 0.42 -13.80
N ALA A 125 -4.43 0.36 -13.89
CA ALA A 125 -3.62 1.48 -14.35
C ALA A 125 -3.99 1.90 -15.79
N ILE A 126 -4.15 0.94 -16.71
CA ILE A 126 -4.52 1.20 -18.11
C ILE A 126 -5.90 1.86 -18.21
N VAL A 127 -6.89 1.31 -17.51
CA VAL A 127 -8.27 1.81 -17.59
C VAL A 127 -8.39 3.20 -16.96
N ILE A 128 -7.74 3.44 -15.81
CA ILE A 128 -7.71 4.76 -15.19
C ILE A 128 -7.01 5.78 -16.08
N GLN A 129 -5.84 5.43 -16.65
CA GLN A 129 -5.13 6.34 -17.56
C GLN A 129 -5.94 6.72 -18.80
N LYS A 130 -6.78 5.79 -19.28
CA LYS A 130 -7.60 5.98 -20.48
C LYS A 130 -8.87 6.79 -20.21
N SER A 131 -9.49 6.61 -19.05
CA SER A 131 -10.85 7.06 -18.80
C SER A 131 -10.98 8.21 -17.81
N CYS A 132 -9.97 8.45 -16.98
CA CYS A 132 -10.05 9.41 -15.88
C CYS A 132 -9.18 10.64 -16.15
N ASP A 133 -9.71 11.81 -15.77
CA ASP A 133 -8.93 13.04 -15.73
C ASP A 133 -7.94 13.02 -14.56
N ASN A 134 -6.91 13.86 -14.68
CA ASN A 134 -5.93 14.02 -13.60
C ASN A 134 -6.57 14.65 -12.36
N GLY A 135 -6.05 14.29 -11.20
CA GLY A 135 -6.45 14.85 -9.91
C GLY A 135 -5.26 14.93 -8.97
N LYS A 136 -5.51 15.40 -7.74
CA LYS A 136 -4.48 15.52 -6.71
C LYS A 136 -4.95 14.90 -5.40
N MET A 137 -3.97 14.49 -4.60
CA MET A 137 -4.17 14.07 -3.22
C MET A 137 -3.32 14.96 -2.31
N LEU A 138 -3.89 15.35 -1.17
CA LEU A 138 -3.28 16.26 -0.20
C LEU A 138 -3.29 15.63 1.19
N ALA A 139 -2.11 15.43 1.76
CA ALA A 139 -1.97 15.11 3.17
C ALA A 139 -1.99 16.39 4.00
N ILE A 140 -2.77 16.41 5.07
CA ILE A 140 -2.96 17.56 5.97
C ILE A 140 -2.58 17.13 7.38
N LEU A 141 -1.65 17.87 7.99
CA LEU A 141 -1.15 17.60 9.34
C LEU A 141 -1.95 18.43 10.36
N ASP A 142 -3.21 18.05 10.56
CA ASP A 142 -4.11 18.63 11.56
C ASP A 142 -5.19 17.60 11.96
N LYS A 143 -6.05 17.97 12.90
CA LYS A 143 -7.21 17.19 13.30
C LYS A 143 -8.22 17.12 12.14
N PRO A 144 -8.80 15.94 11.86
CA PRO A 144 -9.87 15.79 10.87
C PRO A 144 -11.10 16.66 11.12
N GLN A 145 -11.26 17.17 12.36
CA GLN A 145 -12.29 18.13 12.74
C GLN A 145 -12.30 19.37 11.84
N LEU A 146 -11.17 19.72 11.23
CA LEU A 146 -11.05 20.79 10.23
C LEU A 146 -12.07 20.66 9.08
N LEU A 147 -12.40 19.44 8.67
CA LEU A 147 -13.42 19.17 7.63
C LEU A 147 -14.80 19.67 8.04
N ASN A 148 -15.15 19.51 9.32
CA ASN A 148 -16.43 19.95 9.87
C ASN A 148 -16.44 21.44 10.21
N ASP A 149 -15.29 21.98 10.62
CA ASP A 149 -15.15 23.39 10.98
C ASP A 149 -15.11 24.31 9.74
N HIS A 150 -14.70 23.77 8.59
CA HIS A 150 -14.59 24.49 7.31
C HIS A 150 -15.21 23.73 6.12
N PRO A 151 -16.51 23.36 6.16
CA PRO A 151 -17.10 22.47 5.16
C PRO A 151 -17.06 23.04 3.73
N GLN A 152 -17.19 24.36 3.58
CA GLN A 152 -17.09 25.03 2.27
C GLN A 152 -15.70 24.93 1.64
N LEU A 153 -14.64 24.84 2.46
CA LEU A 153 -13.28 24.68 1.95
C LEU A 153 -13.08 23.31 1.31
N PHE A 154 -13.75 22.29 1.84
CA PHE A 154 -13.56 20.90 1.46
C PHE A 154 -14.70 20.33 0.60
N GLU A 155 -15.67 21.16 0.21
CA GLU A 155 -16.91 20.75 -0.47
C GLU A 155 -16.65 19.91 -1.74
N ASN A 156 -15.62 20.27 -2.52
CA ASN A 156 -15.24 19.58 -3.76
C ASN A 156 -14.05 18.62 -3.57
N SER A 157 -13.90 18.08 -2.36
CA SER A 157 -12.87 17.09 -2.02
C SER A 157 -13.47 15.91 -1.27
N GLU A 158 -12.88 14.74 -1.44
CA GLU A 158 -13.27 13.52 -0.73
C GLU A 158 -12.19 13.11 0.27
N LEU A 159 -12.62 12.68 1.45
CA LEU A 159 -11.73 12.12 2.47
C LEU A 159 -11.22 10.75 2.01
N ILE A 160 -9.90 10.61 1.95
CA ILE A 160 -9.25 9.34 1.65
C ILE A 160 -9.02 8.54 2.91
N SER A 161 -8.47 9.16 3.95
CA SER A 161 -8.08 8.45 5.18
C SER A 161 -7.85 9.39 6.34
N ILE A 162 -8.09 8.89 7.56
CA ILE A 162 -7.60 9.46 8.81
C ILE A 162 -6.57 8.48 9.37
N ASN A 163 -5.28 8.81 9.22
CA ASN A 163 -4.21 7.88 9.57
C ASN A 163 -3.87 7.95 11.06
N TYR A 164 -3.94 9.14 11.66
CA TYR A 164 -3.84 9.37 13.11
C TYR A 164 -4.44 10.75 13.48
N ASP A 165 -4.45 11.12 14.76
CA ASP A 165 -5.24 12.27 15.26
C ASP A 165 -4.88 13.62 14.65
N SER A 166 -3.67 13.75 14.12
CA SER A 166 -3.14 14.96 13.49
C SER A 166 -2.71 14.71 12.04
N HIS A 167 -3.32 13.74 11.36
CA HIS A 167 -3.05 13.47 9.95
C HIS A 167 -4.23 12.83 9.22
N PHE A 168 -4.71 13.50 8.19
CA PHE A 168 -5.69 12.98 7.25
C PHE A 168 -5.31 13.33 5.81
N VAL A 169 -5.89 12.62 4.85
CA VAL A 169 -5.62 12.79 3.43
C VAL A 169 -6.94 13.00 2.70
N ILE A 170 -6.96 13.96 1.77
CA ILE A 170 -8.09 14.21 0.86
C ILE A 170 -7.65 14.08 -0.59
N SER A 171 -8.62 13.87 -1.48
CA SER A 171 -8.48 13.88 -2.94
C SER A 171 -9.44 14.88 -3.56
N GLY A 172 -9.09 15.41 -4.72
CA GLY A 172 -9.98 16.23 -5.51
C GLY A 172 -9.35 16.68 -6.82
N GLU A 173 -10.08 17.50 -7.55
CA GLU A 173 -9.58 18.14 -8.76
C GLU A 173 -8.37 19.01 -8.44
N GLU A 174 -7.45 19.14 -9.40
CA GLU A 174 -6.20 19.88 -9.17
C GLU A 174 -6.44 21.32 -8.72
N GLU A 175 -7.40 22.01 -9.32
CA GLU A 175 -7.70 23.41 -8.98
C GLU A 175 -8.31 23.54 -7.58
N ASN A 176 -9.22 22.63 -7.20
CA ASN A 176 -9.80 22.62 -5.86
C ASN A 176 -8.71 22.36 -4.80
N ILE A 177 -7.83 21.39 -5.03
CA ILE A 177 -6.74 21.09 -4.10
C ILE A 177 -5.76 22.28 -3.99
N LYS A 178 -5.47 23.01 -5.07
CA LYS A 178 -4.65 24.23 -5.02
C LYS A 178 -5.28 25.30 -4.11
N GLN A 179 -6.57 25.56 -4.26
CA GLN A 179 -7.30 26.50 -3.41
C GLN A 179 -7.24 26.10 -1.93
N ILE A 180 -7.43 24.82 -1.63
CA ILE A 180 -7.29 24.29 -0.26
C ILE A 180 -5.88 24.56 0.28
N VAL A 181 -4.84 24.27 -0.50
CA VAL A 181 -3.44 24.52 -0.09
C VAL A 181 -3.19 25.99 0.24
N GLU A 182 -3.71 26.92 -0.55
CA GLU A 182 -3.56 28.36 -0.30
C GLU A 182 -4.19 28.77 1.04
N VAL A 183 -5.43 28.33 1.29
CA VAL A 183 -6.14 28.64 2.54
C VAL A 183 -5.47 27.98 3.75
N LEU A 184 -5.00 26.73 3.63
CA LEU A 184 -4.27 26.06 4.70
C LEU A 184 -2.95 26.77 5.00
N LYS A 185 -2.24 27.27 3.98
CA LYS A 185 -1.01 28.05 4.14
C LYS A 185 -1.26 29.37 4.86
N GLU A 186 -2.34 30.08 4.55
CA GLU A 186 -2.75 31.30 5.27
C GLU A 186 -3.05 31.02 6.75
N LYS A 187 -3.63 29.85 7.04
CA LYS A 187 -3.90 29.36 8.40
C LYS A 187 -2.67 28.75 9.09
N GLN A 188 -1.52 28.72 8.43
CA GLN A 188 -0.28 28.09 8.93
C GLN A 188 -0.43 26.58 9.24
N ILE A 189 -1.36 25.90 8.56
CA ILE A 189 -1.55 24.46 8.67
C ILE A 189 -0.62 23.77 7.67
N LEU A 190 0.17 22.83 8.18
CA LEU A 190 1.09 22.05 7.35
C LEU A 190 0.30 21.08 6.47
N CYS A 191 0.59 21.09 5.17
CA CYS A 191 0.05 20.15 4.21
C CYS A 191 1.09 19.80 3.14
N GLN A 192 0.91 18.65 2.49
CA GLN A 192 1.82 18.14 1.48
C GLN A 192 1.05 17.47 0.34
N LEU A 193 1.29 17.93 -0.89
CA LEU A 193 0.82 17.24 -2.08
C LEU A 193 1.51 15.88 -2.21
N LEU A 194 0.73 14.84 -2.45
CA LEU A 194 1.27 13.51 -2.70
C LEU A 194 1.69 13.39 -4.18
N PRO A 195 2.78 12.65 -4.50
CA PRO A 195 3.28 12.50 -5.86
C PRO A 195 2.41 11.51 -6.66
N VAL A 196 1.20 11.95 -6.98
CA VAL A 196 0.17 11.16 -7.67
C VAL A 196 -0.49 12.01 -8.76
N SER A 197 -0.87 11.34 -9.85
CA SER A 197 -1.51 12.00 -11.01
C SER A 197 -3.02 11.90 -11.02
N TYR A 198 -3.59 11.03 -10.18
CA TYR A 198 -5.03 10.77 -10.11
C TYR A 198 -5.53 10.92 -8.67
N ALA A 199 -6.78 11.33 -8.55
CA ALA A 199 -7.47 11.46 -7.27
C ALA A 199 -8.09 10.12 -6.85
N PHE A 200 -7.25 9.15 -6.51
CA PHE A 200 -7.72 7.89 -5.92
C PHE A 200 -8.54 8.14 -4.67
N HIS A 201 -9.44 7.19 -4.37
CA HIS A 201 -10.40 7.28 -3.27
C HIS A 201 -11.42 8.43 -3.44
N SER A 202 -11.75 8.78 -4.68
CA SER A 202 -12.77 9.80 -5.03
C SER A 202 -13.57 9.44 -6.28
N SER A 203 -14.66 10.15 -6.54
CA SER A 203 -15.50 9.97 -7.73
C SER A 203 -14.78 10.29 -9.03
N LEU A 204 -13.64 10.96 -8.98
CA LEU A 204 -12.86 11.30 -10.17
C LEU A 204 -12.29 10.06 -10.87
N ILE A 205 -12.23 8.90 -10.20
CA ILE A 205 -11.87 7.65 -10.86
C ILE A 205 -13.08 6.85 -11.39
N ASP A 206 -14.32 7.21 -11.03
CA ASP A 206 -15.54 6.48 -11.44
C ASP A 206 -15.66 6.17 -12.95
N PRO A 207 -15.18 7.02 -13.88
CA PRO A 207 -15.19 6.68 -15.31
C PRO A 207 -14.47 5.36 -15.68
N ALA A 208 -13.56 4.87 -14.84
CA ALA A 208 -12.85 3.61 -15.03
C ALA A 208 -13.61 2.37 -14.54
N GLU A 209 -14.63 2.53 -13.68
CA GLU A 209 -15.25 1.44 -12.93
C GLU A 209 -15.77 0.32 -13.84
N SER A 210 -16.58 0.68 -14.83
CA SER A 210 -17.28 -0.29 -15.67
C SER A 210 -16.31 -1.18 -16.46
N ALA A 211 -15.28 -0.57 -17.05
CA ALA A 211 -14.27 -1.29 -17.81
C ALA A 211 -13.41 -2.19 -16.90
N TYR A 212 -13.05 -1.72 -15.69
CA TYR A 212 -12.28 -2.51 -14.75
C TYR A 212 -13.10 -3.66 -14.15
N ALA A 213 -14.36 -3.42 -13.80
CA ALA A 213 -15.28 -4.44 -13.30
C ALA A 213 -15.54 -5.54 -14.34
N GLU A 214 -15.61 -5.19 -15.63
CA GLU A 214 -15.71 -6.18 -16.71
C GLU A 214 -14.47 -7.06 -16.77
N TYR A 215 -13.27 -6.48 -16.69
CA TYR A 215 -12.04 -7.26 -16.66
C TYR A 215 -11.98 -8.23 -15.48
N LEU A 216 -12.35 -7.78 -14.28
CA LEU A 216 -12.34 -8.59 -13.06
C LEU A 216 -13.26 -9.81 -13.13
N LYS A 217 -14.26 -9.84 -14.03
CA LYS A 217 -15.10 -11.03 -14.27
C LYS A 217 -14.28 -12.21 -14.77
N SER A 218 -13.19 -11.98 -15.50
CA SER A 218 -12.32 -13.03 -16.03
C SER A 218 -11.38 -13.64 -14.99
N ILE A 219 -11.20 -12.97 -13.85
CA ILE A 219 -10.28 -13.40 -12.80
C ILE A 219 -11.01 -14.28 -11.78
N SER A 220 -10.31 -15.31 -11.28
CA SER A 220 -10.83 -16.19 -10.24
C SER A 220 -10.22 -15.81 -8.90
N PHE A 221 -11.07 -15.57 -7.90
CA PHE A 221 -10.68 -15.30 -6.53
C PHE A 221 -11.12 -16.44 -5.62
N LYS A 222 -10.28 -16.77 -4.64
CA LYS A 222 -10.49 -17.81 -3.63
C LYS A 222 -10.59 -17.18 -2.24
N ASN A 223 -11.03 -17.96 -1.27
CA ASN A 223 -10.97 -17.54 0.12
C ASN A 223 -9.51 -17.46 0.59
N PRO A 224 -9.17 -16.47 1.43
CA PRO A 224 -7.82 -16.29 1.93
C PRO A 224 -7.40 -17.45 2.83
N SER A 225 -6.20 -17.97 2.61
CA SER A 225 -5.56 -18.98 3.48
C SER A 225 -4.88 -18.36 4.72
N ILE A 226 -4.55 -17.07 4.64
CA ILE A 226 -4.03 -16.24 5.73
C ILE A 226 -5.07 -15.16 6.03
N PRO A 227 -5.53 -14.98 7.29
CA PRO A 227 -6.47 -13.93 7.64
C PRO A 227 -6.06 -12.55 7.11
N VAL A 228 -6.97 -11.89 6.37
CA VAL A 228 -6.75 -10.57 5.76
C VAL A 228 -7.49 -9.52 6.55
N VAL A 229 -6.79 -8.54 7.13
CA VAL A 229 -7.39 -7.33 7.71
C VAL A 229 -7.30 -6.22 6.69
N SER A 230 -8.45 -5.69 6.27
CA SER A 230 -8.49 -4.70 5.19
C SER A 230 -8.62 -3.28 5.74
N SER A 231 -7.85 -2.37 5.16
CA SER A 231 -8.03 -0.93 5.35
C SER A 231 -9.35 -0.44 4.78
N LEU A 232 -9.90 -1.03 3.73
CA LEU A 232 -11.21 -0.64 3.19
C LEU A 232 -12.33 -0.84 4.23
N THR A 233 -12.35 -1.99 4.89
CA THR A 233 -13.44 -2.33 5.83
C THR A 233 -13.11 -1.96 7.27
N GLY A 234 -11.84 -1.87 7.63
CA GLY A 234 -11.37 -1.66 9.00
C GLY A 234 -11.44 -2.92 9.87
N SER A 235 -11.54 -4.11 9.25
CA SER A 235 -11.75 -5.39 9.95
C SER A 235 -11.22 -6.58 9.15
N CYS A 236 -11.23 -7.78 9.75
CA CYS A 236 -10.89 -9.01 9.03
C CYS A 236 -11.94 -9.33 7.96
N LEU A 237 -11.48 -9.67 6.76
CA LEU A 237 -12.30 -10.14 5.67
C LEU A 237 -12.47 -11.66 5.74
N HIS A 238 -13.67 -12.11 5.34
CA HIS A 238 -13.94 -13.53 5.09
C HIS A 238 -13.78 -13.88 3.61
N GLU A 239 -14.04 -12.92 2.73
CA GLU A 239 -13.90 -13.03 1.28
C GLU A 239 -13.42 -11.69 0.70
N MET A 240 -12.73 -11.76 -0.44
CA MET A 240 -12.40 -10.61 -1.28
C MET A 240 -13.10 -10.86 -2.61
N ASP A 241 -14.31 -10.32 -2.75
CA ASP A 241 -15.06 -10.46 -3.98
C ASP A 241 -14.42 -9.66 -5.13
N LYS A 242 -14.98 -9.77 -6.34
CA LYS A 242 -14.43 -9.06 -7.50
C LYS A 242 -14.51 -7.54 -7.33
N HIS A 243 -15.60 -7.04 -6.77
CA HIS A 243 -15.85 -5.62 -6.64
C HIS A 243 -14.98 -4.97 -5.56
N PHE A 244 -14.52 -5.76 -4.58
CA PHE A 244 -13.57 -5.34 -3.56
C PHE A 244 -12.35 -4.61 -4.13
N PHE A 245 -11.79 -5.08 -5.25
CA PHE A 245 -10.59 -4.48 -5.85
C PHE A 245 -10.85 -3.09 -6.45
N TRP A 246 -12.08 -2.82 -6.89
CA TRP A 246 -12.49 -1.48 -7.29
C TRP A 246 -12.67 -0.60 -6.04
N ASP A 247 -13.40 -1.10 -5.05
CA ASP A 247 -13.65 -0.39 -3.81
C ASP A 247 -12.36 -0.03 -3.07
N ALA A 248 -11.35 -0.90 -3.08
CA ALA A 248 -10.06 -0.70 -2.43
C ALA A 248 -9.34 0.57 -2.92
N VAL A 249 -9.58 1.01 -4.15
CA VAL A 249 -8.98 2.23 -4.72
C VAL A 249 -9.96 3.40 -4.84
N ARG A 250 -11.27 3.15 -4.67
CA ARG A 250 -12.34 4.15 -4.83
C ARG A 250 -12.90 4.67 -3.51
N LYS A 251 -13.04 3.82 -2.49
CA LYS A 251 -13.65 4.18 -1.21
C LYS A 251 -12.62 4.65 -0.19
N PRO A 252 -13.04 5.42 0.84
CA PRO A 252 -12.14 5.84 1.91
C PRO A 252 -11.54 4.64 2.66
N MET A 253 -10.29 4.80 3.08
CA MET A 253 -9.58 3.86 3.94
C MET A 253 -9.85 4.12 5.43
N ARG A 254 -9.95 3.02 6.15
CA ARG A 254 -10.21 2.84 7.58
C ARG A 254 -9.01 2.16 8.26
N PHE A 255 -7.79 2.62 7.93
CA PHE A 255 -6.53 2.04 8.44
C PHE A 255 -6.45 2.07 9.97
N ARG A 256 -6.87 3.18 10.59
CA ARG A 256 -6.95 3.32 12.05
C ARG A 256 -7.85 2.25 12.67
N GLU A 257 -9.01 1.99 12.07
CA GLU A 257 -9.93 0.94 12.51
C GLU A 257 -9.31 -0.45 12.33
N ALA A 258 -8.62 -0.70 11.22
CA ALA A 258 -7.92 -1.96 10.98
C ALA A 258 -6.83 -2.26 12.04
N ILE A 259 -6.05 -1.24 12.43
CA ILE A 259 -5.07 -1.37 13.53
C ILE A 259 -5.78 -1.65 14.86
N ARG A 260 -6.83 -0.88 15.19
CA ARG A 260 -7.63 -1.12 16.41
C ARG A 260 -8.26 -2.51 16.46
N TYR A 261 -8.71 -3.03 15.32
CA TYR A 261 -9.24 -4.38 15.20
C TYR A 261 -8.17 -5.41 15.60
N LEU A 262 -6.95 -5.30 15.07
CA LEU A 262 -5.83 -6.18 15.41
C LEU A 262 -5.44 -6.09 16.89
N GLU A 263 -5.34 -4.87 17.42
CA GLU A 263 -4.99 -4.62 18.83
C GLU A 263 -6.06 -5.13 19.81
N SER A 264 -7.34 -5.11 19.41
CA SER A 264 -8.45 -5.56 20.27
C SER A 264 -8.35 -7.03 20.66
N GLN A 265 -7.60 -7.83 19.89
CA GLN A 265 -7.45 -9.26 20.10
C GLN A 265 -6.26 -9.53 21.01
N HIS A 266 -5.06 -9.06 20.62
CA HIS A 266 -3.81 -9.27 21.34
C HIS A 266 -2.78 -8.19 20.96
N ALA A 267 -1.70 -8.08 21.73
CA ALA A 267 -0.52 -7.33 21.28
C ALA A 267 0.08 -8.00 20.03
N CYS A 268 0.31 -7.22 18.99
CA CYS A 268 0.78 -7.60 17.67
C CYS A 268 2.19 -7.06 17.40
N ARG A 269 2.90 -7.77 16.52
CA ARG A 269 4.14 -7.32 15.89
C ARG A 269 3.84 -7.02 14.44
N PHE A 270 4.00 -5.77 14.04
CA PHE A 270 3.77 -5.28 12.70
C PHE A 270 5.09 -5.16 11.95
N ILE A 271 5.16 -5.75 10.75
CA ILE A 271 6.25 -5.54 9.81
C ILE A 271 5.66 -4.84 8.60
N ASP A 272 6.18 -3.65 8.29
CA ASP A 272 5.87 -2.93 7.06
C ASP A 272 6.79 -3.41 5.94
N LEU A 273 6.18 -4.02 4.92
CA LEU A 273 6.84 -4.46 3.70
C LEU A 273 6.73 -3.40 2.60
N GLY A 274 6.09 -2.26 2.87
CA GLY A 274 6.01 -1.13 1.97
C GLY A 274 7.38 -0.48 1.71
N PRO A 275 7.65 0.05 0.50
CA PRO A 275 8.96 0.59 0.16
C PRO A 275 9.44 1.73 1.06
N SER A 276 8.52 2.57 1.56
CA SER A 276 8.85 3.77 2.32
C SER A 276 8.83 3.60 3.84
N GLY A 277 8.25 2.51 4.37
CA GLY A 277 8.02 2.34 5.81
C GLY A 277 6.88 3.22 6.39
N THR A 278 6.00 3.73 5.53
CA THR A 278 4.93 4.66 5.93
C THR A 278 3.92 4.04 6.90
N LEU A 279 3.54 2.78 6.70
CA LEU A 279 2.55 2.13 7.57
C LEU A 279 3.14 1.88 8.96
N ALA A 280 4.42 1.51 9.04
CA ALA A 280 5.10 1.38 10.33
C ALA A 280 5.10 2.70 11.12
N ALA A 281 5.31 3.82 10.43
CA ALA A 281 5.24 5.16 11.02
C ALA A 281 3.82 5.52 11.49
N PHE A 282 2.78 5.22 10.70
CA PHE A 282 1.39 5.44 11.09
C PHE A 282 0.99 4.60 12.30
N VAL A 283 1.35 3.31 12.32
CA VAL A 283 1.12 2.44 13.49
C VAL A 283 1.76 3.08 14.72
N LYS A 284 3.02 3.53 14.65
CA LYS A 284 3.69 4.17 15.78
C LYS A 284 2.95 5.40 16.32
N GLN A 285 2.26 6.17 15.47
CA GLN A 285 1.45 7.32 15.89
C GLN A 285 0.10 6.91 16.51
N LEU A 286 -0.43 5.74 16.11
CA LEU A 286 -1.68 5.19 16.65
C LEU A 286 -1.50 4.49 18.00
N LEU A 287 -0.31 3.90 18.23
CA LEU A 287 -0.01 3.16 19.44
C LEU A 287 0.25 4.10 20.64
N PRO A 288 -0.33 3.82 21.81
CA PRO A 288 0.07 4.47 23.07
C PRO A 288 1.56 4.26 23.39
N GLY A 289 2.16 5.19 24.13
CA GLY A 289 3.59 5.13 24.48
C GLY A 289 4.01 3.92 25.34
N ASP A 290 3.07 3.29 26.03
CA ASP A 290 3.22 2.09 26.85
C ASP A 290 2.70 0.81 26.16
N SER A 291 2.37 0.89 24.87
CA SER A 291 1.85 -0.24 24.11
C SER A 291 2.85 -1.40 24.04
N ALA A 292 2.34 -2.63 24.24
CA ALA A 292 3.11 -3.84 23.99
C ALA A 292 3.27 -4.15 22.48
N ASN A 293 2.53 -3.45 21.62
CA ASN A 293 2.63 -3.59 20.18
C ASN A 293 4.00 -3.10 19.68
N ARG A 294 4.54 -3.79 18.67
CA ARG A 294 5.82 -3.42 18.04
C ARG A 294 5.61 -3.20 16.56
N SER A 295 6.25 -2.19 16.00
CA SER A 295 6.17 -1.89 14.57
C SER A 295 7.56 -1.59 14.02
N CYS A 296 7.90 -2.17 12.88
CA CYS A 296 9.13 -1.88 12.15
C CYS A 296 8.89 -1.91 10.63
N SER A 297 9.74 -1.22 9.87
CA SER A 297 9.80 -1.36 8.43
C SER A 297 11.07 -2.09 8.00
N ILE A 298 10.99 -2.88 6.93
CA ILE A 298 12.20 -3.44 6.31
C ILE A 298 12.85 -2.37 5.44
N MET A 299 12.04 -1.67 4.64
CA MET A 299 12.51 -0.64 3.73
C MET A 299 12.18 0.77 4.22
N THR A 300 13.04 1.70 3.81
CA THR A 300 12.83 3.15 3.91
C THR A 300 13.60 3.83 2.77
N PRO A 301 13.32 5.09 2.43
CA PRO A 301 14.11 5.84 1.46
C PRO A 301 15.57 6.10 1.88
N PHE A 302 15.98 5.71 3.10
CA PHE A 302 17.32 5.94 3.66
C PHE A 302 18.27 4.75 3.53
N HIS A 303 17.90 3.71 2.78
CA HIS A 303 18.76 2.59 2.40
C HIS A 303 19.43 1.83 3.56
N GLN A 304 18.63 1.17 4.40
CA GLN A 304 19.10 0.27 5.48
C GLN A 304 18.43 -1.11 5.40
N GLU A 305 18.01 -1.52 4.20
CA GLU A 305 17.14 -2.66 3.97
C GLU A 305 17.76 -3.96 4.48
N LEU A 306 19.04 -4.22 4.19
CA LEU A 306 19.72 -5.45 4.66
C LEU A 306 19.88 -5.51 6.18
N LYS A 307 20.18 -4.36 6.81
CA LYS A 307 20.30 -4.28 8.27
C LYS A 307 18.95 -4.49 8.95
N ASN A 308 17.90 -3.85 8.44
CA ASN A 308 16.54 -3.98 8.97
C ASN A 308 16.03 -5.41 8.81
N LEU A 309 16.30 -6.03 7.66
CA LEU A 309 15.93 -7.42 7.39
C LEU A 309 16.54 -8.39 8.43
N ASN A 310 17.79 -8.17 8.84
CA ASN A 310 18.41 -8.96 9.93
C ASN A 310 17.79 -8.70 11.31
N THR A 311 17.19 -7.53 11.53
CA THR A 311 16.49 -7.22 12.78
C THR A 311 15.16 -7.97 12.87
N VAL A 312 14.50 -8.19 11.73
CA VAL A 312 13.24 -8.94 11.62
C VAL A 312 13.43 -10.45 11.90
N GLU A 313 14.65 -10.98 11.85
CA GLU A 313 14.96 -12.38 12.23
C GLU A 313 14.52 -12.74 13.66
N CYS A 314 14.52 -11.76 14.58
CA CYS A 314 14.04 -12.00 15.95
C CYS A 314 12.54 -12.37 16.00
N PHE A 315 11.81 -12.16 14.91
CA PHE A 315 10.41 -12.51 14.77
C PHE A 315 10.15 -13.92 14.27
N ARG A 316 11.20 -14.65 13.86
CA ARG A 316 11.14 -16.05 13.49
C ARG A 316 10.63 -16.87 14.66
N ARG A 317 9.58 -17.66 14.43
CA ARG A 317 9.08 -18.60 15.45
C ARG A 317 10.00 -19.82 15.48
N PRO A 318 10.25 -20.41 16.67
CA PRO A 318 10.84 -21.75 16.73
C PRO A 318 9.98 -22.69 15.89
N GLU A 319 10.60 -23.54 15.07
CA GLU A 319 9.88 -24.48 14.20
C GLU A 319 8.77 -25.19 14.99
N ARG A 320 7.51 -25.03 14.54
CA ARG A 320 6.46 -25.94 14.98
C ARG A 320 6.89 -27.31 14.49
N LYS A 321 7.37 -28.17 15.38
CA LYS A 321 7.49 -29.60 15.10
C LYS A 321 6.11 -30.06 14.65
N PHE A 322 5.91 -30.20 13.35
CA PHE A 322 4.79 -30.96 12.82
C PHE A 322 5.04 -32.40 13.26
N THR A 323 4.44 -32.80 14.38
CA THR A 323 4.25 -34.21 14.69
C THR A 323 3.40 -34.78 13.56
N ARG A 324 4.03 -35.66 12.76
CA ARG A 324 3.44 -36.41 11.66
C ARG A 324 2.17 -37.16 12.08
#